data_AF-G3VQY6-F1
#
_entry.id   AF-G3VQY6-F1
#
_cell.length_a   1.000
_cell.length_b   1.000
_cell.length_c   1.000
_cell.angle_alpha   90.00
_cell.angle_beta   90.00
_cell.angle_gamma   90.00
#
_symmetry.space_group_name_H-M   'P 1'
#
loop_
_entity.id
_entity.type
_entity.pdbx_description
1 polymer ?
#
loop_
_entity_poly.entity_id
_entity_poly.type
_entity_poly.pdbx_seq_one_letter_code
_entity_poly.pdbx_strand_id
1 'polypeptide(L)'
;MNEDTCYPPKREGRGEDQVSALKYHVDLQDLTEEDSSLEPVAAGDSLEMLRAEEEWQSVESIQPEAGSWERPDRAGQLISFNEALQHFQSADLSVCREKIQSTVPRRGFSAFLHCLFGPPQLRDGLQEERDLILAIAQCSLDHKDPVHGRVLQTIYKKLTGSRFDCALSGTHWEELGFQGSNPGTDLRGAGFLALLHLLYLVMDAKTLLLAHEIFRLSQHHVQHFPFCVMSVNITQIVIHALREECLSKECNRQHTVIPVVNSLYVAIFLHLAYIWKTQQKTILDSSFVLKDLEILAKRNPKQLLRNLDTYLTKRTKGLSPGKLSGTQAISESHGSHPKTLHFTGICDLH
;
A
#
# COMPACT_ATOMS: atom_id res chain seq x y z
N MET A 1 -34.91 82.19 -11.93
CA MET A 1 -35.00 81.41 -13.18
C MET A 1 -34.87 79.95 -12.80
N ASN A 2 -36.06 79.39 -12.59
CA ASN A 2 -36.54 78.02 -12.79
C ASN A 2 -35.58 76.84 -12.58
N GLU A 3 -35.93 75.75 -11.92
CA GLU A 3 -37.09 75.29 -11.12
C GLU A 3 -36.61 73.91 -10.62
N ASP A 4 -36.56 73.68 -9.31
CA ASP A 4 -37.54 72.84 -8.59
C ASP A 4 -37.36 71.32 -8.77
N THR A 5 -36.70 70.66 -7.80
CA THR A 5 -37.24 69.98 -6.60
C THR A 5 -37.63 68.51 -6.83
N CYS A 6 -36.98 67.57 -6.11
CA CYS A 6 -37.56 66.94 -4.91
C CYS A 6 -36.56 65.99 -4.20
N TYR A 7 -36.69 65.89 -2.88
CA TYR A 7 -35.81 65.30 -1.85
C TYR A 7 -36.03 63.77 -1.58
N PRO A 8 -35.20 63.11 -0.73
CA PRO A 8 -35.02 61.64 -0.55
C PRO A 8 -35.77 61.09 0.71
N PRO A 9 -35.61 59.84 1.26
CA PRO A 9 -34.35 59.30 1.90
C PRO A 9 -34.16 57.74 2.07
N LYS A 10 -32.92 57.33 2.46
CA LYS A 10 -32.50 56.16 3.32
C LYS A 10 -32.75 54.72 2.79
N ARG A 11 -31.94 53.65 3.01
CA ARG A 11 -30.94 53.25 4.03
C ARG A 11 -30.14 52.01 3.54
N GLU A 12 -28.85 51.92 3.91
CA GLU A 12 -27.98 50.76 4.26
C GLU A 12 -28.10 49.33 3.65
N GLY A 13 -26.92 48.76 3.33
CA GLY A 13 -26.60 47.30 3.38
C GLY A 13 -26.12 46.72 2.05
N ARG A 14 -24.81 46.69 1.73
CA ARG A 14 -23.78 45.66 2.05
C ARG A 14 -23.96 44.31 1.31
N GLY A 15 -23.11 44.13 0.28
CA GLY A 15 -22.26 42.95 0.00
C GLY A 15 -22.89 41.56 -0.22
N GLU A 16 -22.47 40.93 -1.32
CA GLU A 16 -21.92 39.57 -1.46
C GLU A 16 -22.39 38.86 -2.74
N ASP A 17 -21.41 38.58 -3.62
CA ASP A 17 -21.51 37.70 -4.79
C ASP A 17 -21.60 36.25 -4.34
N GLN A 18 -22.62 35.49 -4.77
CA GLN A 18 -22.57 34.02 -4.79
C GLN A 18 -23.57 33.34 -5.75
N VAL A 19 -23.02 32.37 -6.49
CA VAL A 19 -23.61 31.07 -6.91
C VAL A 19 -24.61 31.05 -8.08
N SER A 20 -24.17 30.47 -9.20
CA SER A 20 -25.03 29.79 -10.18
C SER A 20 -24.80 28.28 -10.08
N ALA A 21 -25.76 27.58 -9.50
CA ALA A 21 -25.80 26.12 -9.38
C ALA A 21 -26.45 25.51 -10.64
N LEU A 22 -25.71 24.66 -11.36
CA LEU A 22 -26.22 23.80 -12.41
C LEU A 22 -26.89 22.58 -11.78
N LYS A 23 -28.19 22.46 -12.05
CA LYS A 23 -29.12 21.48 -11.51
C LYS A 23 -29.21 20.29 -12.47
N TYR A 24 -28.66 19.14 -12.11
CA TYR A 24 -28.95 17.85 -12.75
C TYR A 24 -29.83 17.04 -11.81
N HIS A 25 -31.13 17.00 -12.10
CA HIS A 25 -32.06 16.01 -11.58
C HIS A 25 -32.17 14.91 -12.65
N VAL A 26 -31.89 13.66 -12.27
CA VAL A 26 -32.35 12.48 -13.00
C VAL A 26 -33.39 11.83 -12.12
N ASP A 27 -34.65 11.87 -12.59
CA ASP A 27 -35.79 11.21 -11.96
C ASP A 27 -35.67 9.69 -12.16
N LEU A 28 -35.65 8.97 -11.04
CA LEU A 28 -35.77 7.51 -10.97
C LEU A 28 -37.25 7.15 -10.79
N GLN A 29 -38.03 7.31 -11.85
CA GLN A 29 -39.36 6.70 -12.00
C GLN A 29 -39.55 6.32 -13.46
N ASP A 30 -38.91 5.22 -13.87
CA ASP A 30 -39.36 4.43 -15.02
C ASP A 30 -38.87 2.98 -14.86
N LEU A 31 -39.46 2.31 -13.88
CA LEU A 31 -39.42 0.85 -13.71
C LEU A 31 -40.85 0.41 -13.48
N THR A 32 -41.63 0.29 -14.55
CA THR A 32 -42.72 -0.67 -14.71
C THR A 32 -43.36 -0.44 -16.07
N GLU A 33 -43.05 -1.28 -17.04
CA GLU A 33 -44.04 -1.71 -18.03
C GLU A 33 -43.54 -3.02 -18.67
N GLU A 34 -44.27 -4.08 -18.36
CA GLU A 34 -44.25 -5.32 -19.12
C GLU A 34 -44.70 -5.01 -20.54
N ASP A 35 -43.97 -5.45 -21.56
CA ASP A 35 -44.61 -5.72 -22.84
C ASP A 35 -44.07 -6.99 -23.49
N SER A 36 -45.04 -7.85 -23.81
CA SER A 36 -44.90 -9.14 -24.44
C SER A 36 -44.79 -8.95 -25.96
N SER A 37 -43.63 -9.25 -26.53
CA SER A 37 -43.54 -9.56 -27.96
C SER A 37 -42.33 -10.46 -28.25
N LEU A 38 -42.64 -11.74 -28.48
CA LEU A 38 -41.72 -12.76 -28.99
C LEU A 38 -41.52 -12.56 -30.50
N GLU A 39 -40.28 -12.32 -30.92
CA GLU A 39 -39.82 -12.54 -32.30
C GLU A 39 -38.61 -13.51 -32.26
N PRO A 40 -38.50 -14.47 -33.19
CA PRO A 40 -37.56 -15.59 -33.07
C PRO A 40 -36.14 -15.19 -33.49
N VAL A 41 -35.16 -15.49 -32.63
CA VAL A 41 -33.73 -15.31 -32.90
C VAL A 41 -33.32 -16.23 -34.07
N ALA A 42 -32.73 -15.61 -35.10
CA ALA A 42 -32.29 -16.25 -36.33
C ALA A 42 -31.24 -17.34 -36.06
N ALA A 43 -31.37 -18.47 -36.78
CA ALA A 43 -30.51 -19.66 -36.69
C ALA A 43 -29.03 -19.45 -37.10
N GLY A 44 -28.60 -18.21 -37.37
CA GLY A 44 -27.22 -17.86 -37.72
C GLY A 44 -26.27 -17.79 -36.52
N ASP A 45 -26.72 -17.23 -35.39
CA ASP A 45 -25.88 -17.03 -34.19
C ASP A 45 -25.49 -18.35 -33.51
N SER A 46 -26.34 -19.37 -33.63
CA SER A 46 -26.06 -20.69 -33.03
C SER A 46 -24.93 -21.44 -33.74
N LEU A 47 -24.65 -21.13 -35.02
CA LEU A 47 -23.63 -21.84 -35.80
C LEU A 47 -22.22 -21.26 -35.58
N GLU A 48 -22.12 -19.94 -35.40
CA GLU A 48 -20.85 -19.29 -35.05
C GLU A 48 -20.39 -19.66 -33.64
N MET A 49 -21.33 -19.76 -32.70
CA MET A 49 -21.04 -20.19 -31.33
C MET A 49 -20.60 -21.66 -31.26
N LEU A 50 -21.13 -22.54 -32.11
CA LEU A 50 -20.70 -23.94 -32.22
C LEU A 50 -19.29 -24.08 -32.84
N ARG A 51 -18.95 -23.24 -33.83
CA ARG A 51 -17.58 -23.21 -34.37
C ARG A 51 -16.57 -22.65 -33.38
N ALA A 52 -16.94 -21.60 -32.64
CA ALA A 52 -16.09 -21.05 -31.60
C ALA A 52 -15.79 -22.09 -30.50
N GLU A 53 -16.78 -22.93 -30.16
CA GLU A 53 -16.59 -24.04 -29.22
C GLU A 53 -15.70 -25.14 -29.81
N GLU A 54 -15.87 -25.53 -31.09
CA GLU A 54 -14.98 -26.50 -31.75
C GLU A 54 -13.53 -26.00 -31.86
N GLU A 55 -13.34 -24.72 -32.20
CA GLU A 55 -12.02 -24.09 -32.23
C GLU A 55 -11.39 -24.10 -30.84
N TRP A 56 -12.16 -23.80 -29.79
CA TRP A 56 -11.67 -23.80 -28.41
C TRP A 56 -11.29 -25.21 -27.91
N GLN A 57 -12.08 -26.22 -28.26
CA GLN A 57 -11.80 -27.63 -27.94
C GLN A 57 -10.58 -28.15 -28.71
N SER A 58 -10.23 -27.56 -29.85
CA SER A 58 -9.05 -27.96 -30.65
C SER A 58 -7.72 -27.47 -30.08
N VAL A 59 -7.72 -26.49 -29.17
CA VAL A 59 -6.49 -25.89 -28.57
C VAL A 59 -5.81 -26.86 -27.58
N GLU A 60 -6.46 -27.94 -27.15
CA GLU A 60 -5.95 -28.84 -26.10
C GLU A 60 -5.01 -29.97 -26.57
N SER A 61 -4.47 -29.93 -27.80
CA SER A 61 -3.68 -31.04 -28.36
C SER A 61 -2.27 -30.72 -28.84
N ILE A 62 -1.60 -29.73 -28.28
CA ILE A 62 -0.14 -29.57 -28.49
C ILE A 62 0.61 -30.39 -27.45
N GLN A 63 0.96 -31.64 -27.78
CA GLN A 63 1.96 -32.39 -27.02
C GLN A 63 3.35 -31.80 -27.27
N PRO A 64 4.17 -31.53 -26.23
CA PRO A 64 5.53 -31.07 -26.45
C PRO A 64 6.40 -32.25 -26.90
N GLU A 65 6.88 -32.19 -28.15
CA GLU A 65 7.91 -33.10 -28.65
C GLU A 65 9.17 -32.99 -27.78
N ALA A 66 9.70 -34.16 -27.42
CA ALA A 66 10.87 -34.31 -26.57
C ALA A 66 12.16 -33.91 -27.33
N GLY A 67 12.57 -32.66 -27.17
CA GLY A 67 13.85 -32.15 -27.68
C GLY A 67 14.37 -31.01 -26.81
N SER A 68 15.35 -31.32 -25.95
CA SER A 68 16.25 -30.39 -25.24
C SER A 68 15.66 -29.04 -24.80
N TRP A 69 14.82 -29.06 -23.77
CA TRP A 69 14.48 -27.86 -23.01
C TRP A 69 15.51 -27.70 -21.88
N GLU A 70 16.39 -26.71 -21.99
CA GLU A 70 16.91 -26.07 -20.77
C GLU A 70 15.69 -25.63 -19.94
N ARG A 71 15.62 -26.04 -18.68
CA ARG A 71 14.46 -25.84 -17.78
C ARG A 71 13.96 -24.38 -17.80
N PRO A 72 12.74 -24.09 -18.29
CA PRO A 72 12.09 -22.78 -18.13
C PRO A 72 11.48 -22.58 -16.73
N ASP A 73 11.88 -23.38 -15.74
CA ASP A 73 11.09 -23.78 -14.55
C ASP A 73 10.82 -22.70 -13.49
N ARG A 74 11.09 -21.41 -13.72
CA ARG A 74 10.85 -20.35 -12.70
C ARG A 74 10.15 -19.08 -13.19
N ALA A 75 9.95 -18.91 -14.49
CA ALA A 75 9.12 -17.81 -14.99
C ALA A 75 7.68 -18.02 -14.52
N GLY A 76 7.03 -16.99 -13.97
CA GLY A 76 5.68 -17.07 -13.41
C GLY A 76 5.56 -17.44 -11.92
N GLN A 77 6.59 -17.99 -11.28
CA GLN A 77 6.52 -18.40 -9.87
C GLN A 77 6.75 -17.22 -8.91
N LEU A 78 5.76 -16.95 -8.04
CA LEU A 78 5.85 -15.96 -6.97
C LEU A 78 7.09 -16.20 -6.10
N ILE A 79 7.76 -15.13 -5.69
CA ILE A 79 8.90 -15.19 -4.76
C ILE A 79 8.42 -14.94 -3.33
N SER A 80 8.95 -15.69 -2.36
CA SER A 80 8.68 -15.42 -0.94
C SER A 80 9.59 -14.32 -0.41
N PHE A 81 9.19 -13.66 0.68
CA PHE A 81 10.06 -12.69 1.37
C PHE A 81 11.40 -13.31 1.79
N ASN A 82 11.38 -14.54 2.33
CA ASN A 82 12.59 -15.22 2.79
C ASN A 82 13.53 -15.58 1.63
N GLU A 83 12.99 -15.98 0.48
CA GLU A 83 13.79 -16.26 -0.72
C GLU A 83 14.47 -14.97 -1.23
N ALA A 84 13.72 -13.87 -1.30
CA ALA A 84 14.27 -12.58 -1.69
C ALA A 84 15.32 -12.07 -0.69
N LEU A 85 15.09 -12.23 0.61
CA LEU A 85 16.06 -11.87 1.64
C LEU A 85 17.33 -12.73 1.57
N GLN A 86 17.18 -14.04 1.35
CA GLN A 86 18.30 -14.97 1.24
C GLN A 86 19.21 -14.60 0.07
N HIS A 87 18.64 -14.14 -1.05
CA HIS A 87 19.44 -13.62 -2.17
C HIS A 87 20.41 -12.51 -1.71
N PHE A 88 19.93 -11.51 -0.98
CA PHE A 88 20.78 -10.44 -0.43
C PHE A 88 21.74 -10.90 0.66
N GLN A 89 21.39 -11.94 1.43
CA GLN A 89 22.30 -12.54 2.41
C GLN A 89 23.49 -13.25 1.74
N SER A 90 23.28 -13.79 0.53
CA SER A 90 24.31 -14.51 -0.23
C SER A 90 25.05 -13.66 -1.26
N ALA A 91 24.51 -12.50 -1.62
CA ALA A 91 25.08 -11.60 -2.63
C ALA A 91 26.30 -10.84 -2.08
N ASP A 92 27.22 -10.46 -2.98
CA ASP A 92 28.27 -9.52 -2.65
C ASP A 92 27.70 -8.10 -2.55
N LEU A 93 27.54 -7.64 -1.30
CA LEU A 93 27.06 -6.31 -0.98
C LEU A 93 28.19 -5.35 -0.57
N SER A 94 29.46 -5.66 -0.86
CA SER A 94 30.62 -4.84 -0.48
C SER A 94 30.45 -3.36 -0.83
N VAL A 95 30.14 -3.05 -2.09
CA VAL A 95 29.91 -1.69 -2.61
C VAL A 95 28.77 -0.97 -1.89
N CYS A 96 27.72 -1.72 -1.51
CA CYS A 96 26.58 -1.17 -0.77
C CYS A 96 26.93 -0.96 0.71
N ARG A 97 27.67 -1.90 1.33
CA ARG A 97 28.15 -1.86 2.71
C ARG A 97 29.09 -0.67 2.93
N GLU A 98 29.95 -0.31 1.98
CA GLU A 98 30.82 0.87 2.10
C GLU A 98 30.04 2.19 2.23
N LYS A 99 28.81 2.23 1.72
CA LYS A 99 27.95 3.43 1.71
C LYS A 99 27.05 3.51 2.95
N ILE A 100 27.00 2.47 3.79
CA ILE A 100 26.06 2.47 4.91
C ILE A 100 26.52 3.43 6.00
N GLN A 101 25.53 4.07 6.59
CA GLN A 101 25.67 4.76 7.86
C GLN A 101 24.83 4.01 8.89
N SER A 102 25.48 3.19 9.71
CA SER A 102 24.83 2.29 10.67
C SER A 102 24.08 3.03 11.79
N THR A 103 24.65 4.14 12.26
CA THR A 103 24.04 5.01 13.26
C THR A 103 24.30 6.48 12.93
N VAL A 104 23.45 7.36 13.45
CA VAL A 104 23.68 8.81 13.35
C VAL A 104 24.81 9.21 14.31
N PRO A 105 25.93 9.77 13.83
CA PRO A 105 27.02 10.21 14.69
C PRO A 105 26.54 11.37 15.55
N ARG A 106 26.72 11.25 16.87
CA ARG A 106 26.39 12.30 17.83
C ARG A 106 27.70 12.94 18.32
N ARG A 107 27.73 14.26 18.44
CA ARG A 107 28.92 15.03 18.86
C ARG A 107 28.61 15.91 20.08
N GLY A 108 29.63 16.18 20.89
CA GLY A 108 29.54 17.10 22.03
C GLY A 108 28.48 16.71 23.06
N PHE A 109 27.75 17.70 23.57
CA PHE A 109 26.70 17.49 24.58
C PHE A 109 25.58 16.53 24.14
N SER A 110 25.30 16.40 22.83
CA SER A 110 24.33 15.42 22.33
C SER A 110 24.80 13.98 22.56
N ALA A 111 26.11 13.71 22.41
CA ALA A 111 26.67 12.40 22.70
C ALA A 111 26.60 12.07 24.20
N PHE A 112 26.87 13.06 25.05
CA PHE A 112 26.77 12.91 26.51
C PHE A 112 25.33 12.64 26.97
N LEU A 113 24.35 13.44 26.50
CA LEU A 113 22.94 13.23 26.81
C LEU A 113 22.43 11.89 26.30
N HIS A 114 22.88 11.45 25.13
CA HIS A 114 22.53 10.13 24.60
C HIS A 114 23.12 8.99 25.44
N CYS A 115 24.34 9.15 25.96
CA CYS A 115 24.94 8.15 26.85
C CYS A 115 24.11 7.96 28.13
N LEU A 116 23.59 9.04 28.71
CA LEU A 116 22.85 8.99 29.97
C LEU A 116 21.35 8.68 29.81
N PHE A 117 20.72 9.20 28.74
CA PHE A 117 19.26 9.19 28.55
C PHE A 117 18.81 8.63 27.20
N GLY A 118 19.74 8.20 26.35
CA GLY A 118 19.45 7.65 25.03
C GLY A 118 18.83 6.25 25.09
N PRO A 119 18.27 5.77 23.98
CA PRO A 119 17.89 4.36 23.85
C PRO A 119 19.12 3.44 24.09
N PRO A 120 18.91 2.22 24.58
CA PRO A 120 19.99 1.24 24.67
C PRO A 120 20.54 0.98 23.27
N GLN A 121 21.84 0.72 23.21
CA GLN A 121 22.47 0.29 21.97
C GLN A 121 21.94 -1.08 21.54
N LEU A 122 21.99 -1.31 20.23
CA LEU A 122 21.66 -2.61 19.66
C LEU A 122 22.76 -3.62 20.05
N ARG A 123 22.38 -4.80 20.54
CA ARG A 123 23.32 -5.86 20.94
C ARG A 123 24.19 -6.30 19.76
N ASP A 124 25.43 -6.69 20.03
CA ASP A 124 26.44 -7.05 19.01
C ASP A 124 25.93 -8.09 18.01
N GLY A 125 25.26 -9.15 18.47
CA GLY A 125 24.71 -10.20 17.59
C GLY A 125 23.58 -9.75 16.65
N LEU A 126 23.06 -8.52 16.82
CA LEU A 126 22.00 -7.95 15.99
C LEU A 126 22.51 -6.89 15.00
N GLN A 127 23.78 -6.48 15.11
CA GLN A 127 24.34 -5.43 14.26
C GLN A 127 24.44 -5.86 12.80
N GLU A 128 24.76 -7.13 12.53
CA GLU A 128 24.80 -7.65 11.15
C GLU A 128 23.43 -7.62 10.46
N GLU A 129 22.33 -7.91 11.17
CA GLU A 129 21.00 -7.79 10.58
C GLU A 129 20.66 -6.31 10.26
N ARG A 130 21.01 -5.38 11.15
CA ARG A 130 20.85 -3.94 10.91
C ARG A 130 21.65 -3.52 9.67
N ASP A 131 22.92 -3.90 9.61
CA ASP A 131 23.82 -3.47 8.55
C ASP A 131 23.45 -4.10 7.21
N LEU A 132 22.92 -5.33 7.21
CA LEU A 132 22.30 -5.94 6.03
C LEU A 132 21.09 -5.13 5.53
N ILE A 133 20.14 -4.77 6.41
CA ILE A 133 18.98 -3.95 6.03
C ILE A 133 19.43 -2.63 5.40
N LEU A 134 20.40 -1.97 6.02
CA LEU A 134 20.94 -0.71 5.53
C LEU A 134 21.71 -0.87 4.22
N ALA A 135 22.40 -1.99 4.00
CA ALA A 135 23.07 -2.31 2.74
C ALA A 135 22.05 -2.57 1.62
N ILE A 136 20.96 -3.31 1.90
CA ILE A 136 19.86 -3.52 0.94
C ILE A 136 19.21 -2.18 0.57
N ALA A 137 19.11 -1.24 1.52
CA ALA A 137 18.63 0.12 1.23
C ALA A 137 19.58 0.95 0.35
N GLN A 138 20.84 0.51 0.17
CA GLN A 138 21.79 1.10 -0.79
C GLN A 138 21.79 0.37 -2.15
N CYS A 139 21.08 -0.74 -2.30
CA CYS A 139 20.99 -1.49 -3.55
C CYS A 139 19.98 -0.81 -4.49
N SER A 140 20.35 -0.59 -5.75
CA SER A 140 19.38 -0.18 -6.78
C SER A 140 18.63 -1.38 -7.33
N LEU A 141 17.45 -1.13 -7.91
CA LEU A 141 16.77 -2.12 -8.75
C LEU A 141 17.64 -2.42 -9.98
N ASP A 142 18.03 -3.69 -10.14
CA ASP A 142 18.73 -4.20 -11.32
C ASP A 142 17.80 -5.13 -12.11
N HIS A 143 17.46 -4.74 -13.35
CA HIS A 143 16.62 -5.54 -14.24
C HIS A 143 17.31 -6.79 -14.80
N LYS A 144 18.65 -6.87 -14.70
CA LYS A 144 19.41 -8.06 -15.10
C LYS A 144 19.38 -9.14 -14.02
N ASP A 145 19.03 -8.78 -12.80
CA ASP A 145 18.88 -9.74 -11.71
C ASP A 145 17.48 -10.39 -11.76
N PRO A 146 17.37 -11.71 -11.95
CA PRO A 146 16.07 -12.39 -12.03
C PRO A 146 15.30 -12.36 -10.71
N VAL A 147 15.96 -12.28 -9.55
CA VAL A 147 15.31 -12.16 -8.25
C VAL A 147 14.61 -10.82 -8.15
N HIS A 148 15.27 -9.74 -8.58
CA HIS A 148 14.68 -8.40 -8.59
C HIS A 148 13.41 -8.32 -9.42
N GLY A 149 13.44 -8.89 -10.64
CA GLY A 149 12.27 -8.95 -11.51
C GLY A 149 11.10 -9.73 -10.89
N ARG A 150 11.39 -10.88 -10.27
CA ARG A 150 10.38 -11.69 -9.58
C ARG A 150 9.76 -11.00 -8.37
N VAL A 151 10.53 -10.19 -7.63
CA VAL A 151 9.99 -9.38 -6.53
C VAL A 151 8.95 -8.40 -7.05
N LEU A 152 9.27 -7.63 -8.10
CA LEU A 152 8.33 -6.69 -8.73
C LEU A 152 7.07 -7.38 -9.23
N GLN A 153 7.23 -8.44 -10.02
CA GLN A 153 6.10 -9.19 -10.59
C GLN A 153 5.23 -9.81 -9.50
N THR A 154 5.83 -10.29 -8.40
CA THR A 154 5.07 -10.81 -7.24
C THR A 154 4.25 -9.72 -6.57
N ILE A 155 4.83 -8.54 -6.34
CA ILE A 155 4.11 -7.38 -5.78
C ILE A 155 2.92 -7.02 -6.67
N TYR A 156 3.15 -6.91 -7.99
CA TYR A 156 2.10 -6.59 -8.95
C TYR A 156 0.97 -7.62 -8.90
N LYS A 157 1.28 -8.91 -9.08
CA LYS A 157 0.28 -9.99 -9.05
C LYS A 157 -0.51 -10.01 -7.75
N LYS A 158 0.15 -9.82 -6.60
CA LYS A 158 -0.53 -9.83 -5.30
C LYS A 158 -1.48 -8.65 -5.11
N LEU A 159 -1.10 -7.45 -5.56
CA LEU A 159 -1.94 -6.25 -5.41
C LEU A 159 -3.09 -6.21 -6.42
N THR A 160 -2.83 -6.58 -7.68
CA THR A 160 -3.82 -6.45 -8.77
C THR A 160 -4.66 -7.72 -8.99
N GLY A 161 -4.17 -8.87 -8.53
CA GLY A 161 -4.78 -10.17 -8.85
C GLY A 161 -4.43 -10.68 -10.25
N SER A 162 -3.51 -10.01 -10.97
CA SER A 162 -3.01 -10.50 -12.26
C SER A 162 -2.44 -11.91 -12.14
N ARG A 163 -2.72 -12.75 -13.12
CA ARG A 163 -2.17 -14.11 -13.23
C ARG A 163 -0.86 -14.15 -14.03
N PHE A 164 -0.61 -13.12 -14.84
CA PHE A 164 0.50 -13.06 -15.77
C PHE A 164 1.64 -12.19 -15.24
N ASP A 165 2.86 -12.53 -15.66
CA ASP A 165 4.03 -11.68 -15.44
C ASP A 165 3.88 -10.38 -16.22
N CYS A 166 4.06 -9.24 -15.54
CA CYS A 166 4.14 -7.94 -16.19
C CYS A 166 5.58 -7.64 -16.60
N ALA A 167 5.74 -6.72 -17.56
CA ALA A 167 7.05 -6.20 -17.93
C ALA A 167 7.69 -5.45 -16.74
N LEU A 168 9.01 -5.51 -16.61
CA LEU A 168 9.72 -4.83 -15.50
C LEU A 168 9.69 -3.30 -15.61
N SER A 169 9.22 -2.77 -16.74
CA SER A 169 8.94 -1.34 -16.94
C SER A 169 7.71 -1.18 -17.83
N GLY A 170 6.92 -0.12 -17.59
CA GLY A 170 5.67 0.18 -18.29
C GLY A 170 4.71 1.01 -17.45
N THR A 171 3.70 1.60 -18.07
CA THR A 171 2.72 2.50 -17.42
C THR A 171 1.90 1.82 -16.31
N HIS A 172 1.80 0.49 -16.31
CA HIS A 172 1.13 -0.28 -15.26
C HIS A 172 1.77 -0.10 -13.86
N TRP A 173 3.02 0.38 -13.77
CA TRP A 173 3.62 0.74 -12.48
C TRP A 173 3.02 2.03 -11.90
N GLU A 174 2.55 2.94 -12.74
CA GLU A 174 1.87 4.17 -12.31
C GLU A 174 0.51 3.84 -11.69
N GLU A 175 -0.16 2.77 -12.12
CA GLU A 175 -1.40 2.27 -11.52
C GLU A 175 -1.22 1.81 -10.06
N LEU A 176 -0.01 1.32 -9.73
CA LEU A 176 0.39 0.98 -8.37
C LEU A 176 0.82 2.21 -7.54
N GLY A 177 0.95 3.37 -8.18
CA GLY A 177 1.34 4.63 -7.57
C GLY A 177 2.84 4.89 -7.53
N PHE A 178 3.62 4.32 -8.46
CA PHE A 178 4.97 4.84 -8.79
C PHE A 178 4.86 6.11 -9.64
N GLN A 179 5.87 6.98 -9.65
CA GLN A 179 5.83 8.25 -10.40
C GLN A 179 6.08 8.11 -11.91
N GLY A 180 6.46 6.91 -12.37
CA GLY A 180 6.65 6.65 -13.79
C GLY A 180 6.76 5.16 -14.11
N SER A 181 7.10 4.87 -15.36
CA SER A 181 7.12 3.51 -15.90
C SER A 181 8.26 2.62 -15.39
N ASN A 182 9.26 3.17 -14.71
CA ASN A 182 10.37 2.43 -14.12
C ASN A 182 10.37 2.60 -12.60
N PRO A 183 9.91 1.60 -11.82
CA PRO A 183 9.89 1.68 -10.35
C PRO A 183 11.23 2.06 -9.73
N GLY A 184 12.35 1.70 -10.37
CA GLY A 184 13.70 2.00 -9.89
C GLY A 184 13.98 3.50 -9.73
N THR A 185 13.27 4.38 -10.45
CA THR A 185 13.49 5.83 -10.35
C THR A 185 12.96 6.44 -9.06
N ASP A 186 11.99 5.77 -8.43
CA ASP A 186 11.29 6.19 -7.22
C ASP A 186 11.99 5.71 -5.94
N LEU A 187 12.83 4.68 -6.02
CA LEU A 187 13.47 4.03 -4.87
C LEU A 187 14.63 4.85 -4.26
N ARG A 188 14.65 6.17 -4.46
CA ARG A 188 15.75 7.03 -3.97
C ARG A 188 15.76 7.04 -2.43
N GLY A 189 16.96 6.92 -1.87
CA GLY A 189 17.18 6.86 -0.42
C GLY A 189 16.76 5.54 0.23
N ALA A 190 15.75 4.83 -0.32
CA ALA A 190 15.21 3.60 0.25
C ALA A 190 15.76 2.33 -0.41
N GLY A 191 16.24 2.45 -1.65
CA GLY A 191 16.78 1.37 -2.45
C GLY A 191 15.84 0.17 -2.55
N PHE A 192 16.42 -1.01 -2.71
CA PHE A 192 15.68 -2.25 -2.85
C PHE A 192 14.90 -2.64 -1.59
N LEU A 193 15.24 -2.08 -0.42
CA LEU A 193 14.51 -2.34 0.82
C LEU A 193 13.03 -1.94 0.71
N ALA A 194 12.70 -0.89 -0.05
CA ALA A 194 11.31 -0.49 -0.26
C ALA A 194 10.49 -1.57 -0.99
N LEU A 195 11.11 -2.29 -1.94
CA LEU A 195 10.48 -3.42 -2.61
C LEU A 195 10.37 -4.64 -1.69
N LEU A 196 11.39 -4.91 -0.85
CA LEU A 196 11.30 -5.98 0.14
C LEU A 196 10.20 -5.72 1.18
N HIS A 197 10.02 -4.49 1.63
CA HIS A 197 8.93 -4.11 2.52
C HIS A 197 7.55 -4.27 1.85
N LEU A 198 7.40 -3.84 0.60
CA LEU A 198 6.17 -4.09 -0.17
C LEU A 198 5.90 -5.59 -0.32
N LEU A 199 6.92 -6.37 -0.67
CA LEU A 199 6.83 -7.82 -0.74
C LEU A 199 6.35 -8.39 0.61
N TYR A 200 7.00 -8.02 1.72
CA TYR A 200 6.61 -8.45 3.06
C TYR A 200 5.12 -8.17 3.35
N LEU A 201 4.64 -6.96 3.02
CA LEU A 201 3.24 -6.56 3.20
C LEU A 201 2.27 -7.46 2.43
N VAL A 202 2.63 -7.94 1.24
CA VAL A 202 1.71 -8.72 0.38
C VAL A 202 1.86 -10.24 0.52
N MET A 203 2.75 -10.72 1.39
CA MET A 203 3.02 -12.15 1.53
C MET A 203 2.07 -12.88 2.49
N ASP A 204 1.83 -12.36 3.70
CA ASP A 204 0.92 -12.98 4.67
C ASP A 204 -0.55 -12.63 4.37
N ALA A 205 -1.49 -13.53 4.66
CA ALA A 205 -2.90 -13.31 4.39
C ALA A 205 -3.47 -12.06 5.09
N LYS A 206 -3.06 -11.77 6.33
CA LYS A 206 -3.60 -10.65 7.11
C LYS A 206 -3.02 -9.33 6.63
N THR A 207 -1.73 -9.31 6.30
CA THR A 207 -1.06 -8.12 5.76
C THR A 207 -1.47 -7.85 4.31
N LEU A 208 -1.70 -8.90 3.50
CA LEU A 208 -2.23 -8.77 2.14
C LEU A 208 -3.62 -8.13 2.15
N LEU A 209 -4.50 -8.56 3.05
CA LEU A 209 -5.82 -7.95 3.19
C LEU A 209 -5.73 -6.48 3.64
N LEU A 210 -4.70 -6.08 4.39
CA LEU A 210 -4.43 -4.67 4.70
C LEU A 210 -3.94 -3.95 3.45
N ALA A 211 -2.99 -4.54 2.71
CA ALA A 211 -2.48 -4.01 1.45
C ALA A 211 -3.62 -3.72 0.47
N HIS A 212 -4.58 -4.64 0.30
CA HIS A 212 -5.76 -4.44 -0.55
C HIS A 212 -6.70 -3.34 -0.06
N GLU A 213 -6.88 -3.18 1.26
CA GLU A 213 -7.68 -2.06 1.80
C GLU A 213 -7.05 -0.71 1.48
N ILE A 214 -5.73 -0.61 1.63
CA ILE A 214 -4.97 0.61 1.33
C ILE A 214 -4.90 0.84 -0.18
N PHE A 215 -4.70 -0.21 -0.98
CA PHE A 215 -4.69 -0.12 -2.44
C PHE A 215 -6.06 0.30 -2.98
N ARG A 216 -7.17 -0.15 -2.37
CA ARG A 216 -8.50 0.37 -2.73
C ARG A 216 -8.65 1.87 -2.43
N LEU A 217 -7.98 2.37 -1.39
CA LEU A 217 -7.95 3.81 -1.09
C LEU A 217 -7.20 4.60 -2.17
N SER A 218 -6.21 4.02 -2.85
CA SER A 218 -5.53 4.69 -3.97
C SER A 218 -6.45 4.93 -5.16
N GLN A 219 -7.45 4.08 -5.32
CA GLN A 219 -8.46 4.19 -6.38
C GLN A 219 -9.63 5.11 -5.99
N HIS A 220 -9.57 5.79 -4.83
CA HIS A 220 -10.63 6.69 -4.41
C HIS A 220 -10.60 8.01 -5.21
N HIS A 221 -11.73 8.34 -5.84
CA HIS A 221 -11.89 9.46 -6.78
C HIS A 221 -11.59 10.87 -6.22
N VAL A 222 -11.60 11.07 -4.90
CA VAL A 222 -11.21 12.35 -4.26
C VAL A 222 -9.83 12.30 -3.60
N GLN A 223 -9.59 11.30 -2.74
CA GLN A 223 -8.41 11.28 -1.87
C GLN A 223 -7.11 10.92 -2.61
N HIS A 224 -7.18 10.20 -3.73
CA HIS A 224 -6.04 9.82 -4.58
C HIS A 224 -4.80 9.39 -3.80
N PHE A 225 -4.91 8.36 -2.95
CA PHE A 225 -3.81 7.91 -2.10
C PHE A 225 -2.65 7.33 -2.94
N PRO A 226 -1.43 7.91 -2.93
CA PRO A 226 -0.36 7.44 -3.82
C PRO A 226 0.40 6.25 -3.19
N PHE A 227 -0.11 5.04 -3.42
CA PHE A 227 0.28 3.83 -2.68
C PHE A 227 1.78 3.53 -2.66
N CYS A 228 2.44 3.33 -3.82
CA CYS A 228 3.86 2.98 -3.84
C CYS A 228 4.77 4.13 -3.39
N VAL A 229 4.49 5.37 -3.80
CA VAL A 229 5.24 6.55 -3.31
C VAL A 229 5.17 6.66 -1.78
N MET A 230 3.99 6.46 -1.17
CA MET A 230 3.86 6.47 0.29
C MET A 230 4.62 5.32 0.94
N SER A 231 4.56 4.12 0.35
CA SER A 231 5.33 2.96 0.81
C SER A 231 6.85 3.21 0.83
N VAL A 232 7.38 3.84 -0.22
CA VAL A 232 8.81 4.22 -0.30
C VAL A 232 9.16 5.22 0.79
N ASN A 233 8.33 6.25 1.00
CA ASN A 233 8.53 7.23 2.07
C ASN A 233 8.46 6.59 3.47
N ILE A 234 7.54 5.66 3.71
CA ILE A 234 7.49 4.92 4.98
C ILE A 234 8.78 4.12 5.18
N THR A 235 9.32 3.50 4.12
CA THR A 235 10.60 2.80 4.21
C THR A 235 11.74 3.75 4.62
N GLN A 236 11.75 4.99 4.12
CA GLN A 236 12.68 6.02 4.60
C GLN A 236 12.54 6.32 6.09
N ILE A 237 11.30 6.50 6.56
CA ILE A 237 11.02 6.72 7.99
C ILE A 237 11.57 5.55 8.83
N VAL A 238 11.38 4.32 8.37
CA VAL A 238 11.88 3.11 9.05
C VAL A 238 13.41 3.07 9.07
N ILE A 239 14.07 3.40 7.96
CA ILE A 239 15.55 3.50 7.89
C ILE A 239 16.05 4.57 8.88
N HIS A 240 15.40 5.74 8.95
CA HIS A 240 15.76 6.79 9.89
C HIS A 240 15.58 6.34 11.34
N ALA A 241 14.44 5.72 11.67
CA ALA A 241 14.19 5.19 13.01
C ALA A 241 15.20 4.10 13.41
N LEU A 242 15.67 3.28 12.46
CA LEU A 242 16.71 2.29 12.69
C LEU A 242 18.08 2.94 12.94
N ARG A 243 18.49 3.90 12.11
CA ARG A 243 19.77 4.65 12.25
C ARG A 243 19.83 5.49 13.52
N GLU A 244 18.70 5.99 13.98
CA GLU A 244 18.59 6.77 15.22
C GLU A 244 18.42 5.89 16.46
N GLU A 245 18.48 4.56 16.31
CA GLU A 245 18.41 3.57 17.39
C GLU A 245 17.05 3.54 18.12
N CYS A 246 16.00 4.09 17.51
CA CYS A 246 14.66 4.12 18.08
C CYS A 246 14.07 2.72 18.29
N LEU A 247 14.54 1.74 17.51
CA LEU A 247 14.07 0.35 17.56
C LEU A 247 14.90 -0.56 18.46
N SER A 248 16.05 -0.11 18.97
CA SER A 248 17.00 -0.97 19.68
C SER A 248 16.39 -1.69 20.89
N LYS A 249 15.51 -1.01 21.66
CA LYS A 249 14.78 -1.64 22.77
C LYS A 249 13.97 -2.86 22.31
N GLU A 250 13.27 -2.71 21.19
CA GLU A 250 12.36 -3.72 20.68
C GLU A 250 13.12 -4.85 19.99
N CYS A 251 14.14 -4.53 19.19
CA CYS A 251 15.02 -5.52 18.59
C CYS A 251 15.74 -6.36 19.66
N ASN A 252 16.29 -5.72 20.70
CA ASN A 252 16.95 -6.42 21.80
C ASN A 252 15.99 -7.32 22.58
N ARG A 253 14.73 -6.91 22.74
CA ARG A 253 13.68 -7.69 23.41
C ARG A 253 13.27 -8.92 22.61
N GLN A 254 13.19 -8.79 21.29
CA GLN A 254 12.77 -9.88 20.39
C GLN A 254 13.94 -10.72 19.87
N HIS A 255 15.19 -10.30 20.11
CA HIS A 255 16.40 -10.95 19.60
C HIS A 255 16.45 -11.03 18.07
N THR A 256 15.92 -10.02 17.38
CA THR A 256 15.93 -9.93 15.91
C THR A 256 15.68 -8.49 15.46
N VAL A 257 16.16 -8.12 14.27
CA VAL A 257 16.00 -6.77 13.70
C VAL A 257 15.05 -6.83 12.51
N ILE A 258 15.23 -7.76 11.58
CA ILE A 258 14.49 -7.79 10.31
C ILE A 258 12.97 -7.86 10.51
N PRO A 259 12.42 -8.80 11.33
CA PRO A 259 10.98 -8.86 11.59
C PRO A 259 10.44 -7.61 12.31
N VAL A 260 11.23 -6.99 13.20
CA VAL A 260 10.83 -5.77 13.92
C VAL A 260 10.75 -4.59 12.96
N VAL A 261 11.74 -4.44 12.08
CA VAL A 261 11.79 -3.41 11.02
C VAL A 261 10.63 -3.56 10.04
N ASN A 262 10.39 -4.77 9.55
CA ASN A 262 9.26 -5.07 8.67
C ASN A 262 7.91 -4.80 9.34
N SER A 263 7.76 -5.17 10.62
CA SER A 263 6.53 -4.93 11.38
C SER A 263 6.29 -3.44 11.61
N LEU A 264 7.35 -2.66 11.87
CA LEU A 264 7.23 -1.21 11.98
C LEU A 264 6.76 -0.59 10.67
N TYR A 265 7.32 -1.01 9.53
CA TYR A 265 6.86 -0.58 8.21
C TYR A 265 5.35 -0.79 8.04
N VAL A 266 4.85 -2.01 8.31
CA VAL A 266 3.41 -2.31 8.21
C VAL A 266 2.59 -1.48 9.21
N ALA A 267 3.09 -1.26 10.43
CA ALA A 267 2.40 -0.50 11.46
C ALA A 267 2.25 0.99 11.09
N ILE A 268 3.28 1.59 10.50
CA ILE A 268 3.23 2.96 9.99
C ILE A 268 2.25 3.04 8.82
N PHE A 269 2.28 2.07 7.90
CA PHE A 269 1.37 2.05 6.74
C PHE A 269 -0.10 1.92 7.16
N LEU A 270 -0.39 1.07 8.15
CA LEU A 270 -1.70 0.98 8.77
C LEU A 270 -2.15 2.32 9.37
N HIS A 271 -1.26 2.99 10.11
CA HIS A 271 -1.58 4.27 10.75
C HIS A 271 -1.78 5.39 9.72
N LEU A 272 -0.95 5.44 8.68
CA LEU A 272 -1.09 6.33 7.53
C LEU A 272 -2.47 6.16 6.90
N ALA A 273 -2.84 4.93 6.55
CA ALA A 273 -4.12 4.66 5.90
C ALA A 273 -5.32 5.02 6.79
N TYR A 274 -5.21 4.80 8.10
CA TYR A 274 -6.21 5.22 9.07
C TYR A 274 -6.38 6.75 9.07
N ILE A 275 -5.29 7.51 9.22
CA ILE A 275 -5.34 8.98 9.22
C ILE A 275 -5.87 9.49 7.88
N TRP A 276 -5.34 8.96 6.77
CA TRP A 276 -5.70 9.39 5.44
C TRP A 276 -7.21 9.26 5.20
N LYS A 277 -7.75 8.08 5.50
CA LYS A 277 -9.17 7.79 5.35
C LYS A 277 -10.07 8.58 6.31
N THR A 278 -9.72 8.64 7.59
CA THR A 278 -10.60 9.24 8.62
C THR A 278 -10.61 10.76 8.57
N GLN A 279 -9.49 11.37 8.21
CA GLN A 279 -9.36 12.82 8.10
C GLN A 279 -9.54 13.32 6.67
N GLN A 280 -9.90 12.44 5.73
CA GLN A 280 -10.10 12.76 4.31
C GLN A 280 -8.90 13.50 3.70
N LYS A 281 -7.69 13.01 3.98
CA LYS A 281 -6.46 13.60 3.46
C LYS A 281 -6.37 13.46 1.95
N THR A 282 -5.64 14.38 1.35
CA THR A 282 -5.32 14.39 -0.08
C THR A 282 -3.81 14.42 -0.29
N ILE A 283 -3.37 14.32 -1.53
CA ILE A 283 -1.95 14.42 -1.89
C ILE A 283 -1.29 15.73 -1.40
N LEU A 284 -2.06 16.81 -1.25
CA LEU A 284 -1.58 18.11 -0.74
C LEU A 284 -1.16 18.04 0.74
N ASP A 285 -1.73 17.11 1.51
CA ASP A 285 -1.42 16.91 2.93
C ASP A 285 -0.19 16.02 3.15
N SER A 286 0.31 15.37 2.09
CA SER A 286 1.32 14.30 2.17
C SER A 286 2.55 14.68 3.00
N SER A 287 3.15 15.84 2.74
CA SER A 287 4.35 16.31 3.44
C SER A 287 4.13 16.46 4.95
N PHE A 288 2.96 16.97 5.37
CA PHE A 288 2.63 17.12 6.79
C PHE A 288 2.40 15.76 7.45
N VAL A 289 1.61 14.91 6.79
CA VAL A 289 1.30 13.57 7.29
C VAL A 289 2.59 12.74 7.44
N LEU A 290 3.48 12.75 6.45
CA LEU A 290 4.75 12.02 6.50
C LEU A 290 5.65 12.51 7.65
N LYS A 291 5.70 13.82 7.90
CA LYS A 291 6.47 14.39 9.01
C LYS A 291 5.91 13.93 10.37
N ASP A 292 4.59 13.95 10.54
CA ASP A 292 3.94 13.49 11.77
C ASP A 292 4.16 11.99 11.99
N LEU A 293 4.11 11.19 10.92
CA LEU A 293 4.42 9.76 10.97
C LEU A 293 5.87 9.50 11.38
N GLU A 294 6.82 10.27 10.86
CA GLU A 294 8.23 10.14 11.24
C GLU A 294 8.44 10.41 12.73
N ILE A 295 7.84 11.49 13.24
CA ILE A 295 7.89 11.82 14.67
C ILE A 295 7.27 10.69 15.50
N LEU A 296 6.10 10.18 15.11
CA LEU A 296 5.41 9.12 15.82
C LEU A 296 6.22 7.81 15.82
N ALA A 297 6.77 7.43 14.66
CA ALA A 297 7.57 6.21 14.50
C ALA A 297 8.82 6.22 15.37
N LYS A 298 9.51 7.36 15.47
CA LYS A 298 10.71 7.52 16.28
C LYS A 298 10.40 7.58 17.77
N ARG A 299 9.32 8.28 18.16
CA ARG A 299 8.96 8.50 19.57
C ARG A 299 8.30 7.28 20.21
N ASN A 300 7.39 6.61 19.49
CA ASN A 300 6.51 5.58 20.05
C ASN A 300 6.44 4.28 19.21
N PRO A 301 7.58 3.68 18.79
CA PRO A 301 7.57 2.49 17.93
C PRO A 301 6.86 1.29 18.59
N LYS A 302 7.02 1.10 19.90
CA LYS A 302 6.34 0.03 20.66
C LYS A 302 4.81 0.14 20.56
N GLN A 303 4.27 1.35 20.61
CA GLN A 303 2.82 1.56 20.54
C GLN A 303 2.28 1.27 19.14
N LEU A 304 3.01 1.68 18.10
CA LEU A 304 2.67 1.35 16.70
C LEU A 304 2.63 -0.17 16.48
N LEU A 305 3.66 -0.88 16.93
CA LEU A 305 3.73 -2.35 16.85
C LEU A 305 2.56 -3.00 17.59
N ARG A 306 2.25 -2.55 18.82
CA ARG A 306 1.10 -3.07 19.58
C ARG A 306 -0.24 -2.82 18.89
N ASN A 307 -0.40 -1.66 18.25
CA ASN A 307 -1.60 -1.33 17.49
C ASN A 307 -1.75 -2.26 16.27
N LEU A 308 -0.66 -2.53 15.56
CA LEU A 308 -0.63 -3.49 14.45
C LEU A 308 -1.04 -4.89 14.94
N ASP A 309 -0.42 -5.40 16.01
CA ASP A 309 -0.75 -6.71 16.57
C ASP A 309 -2.24 -6.83 16.93
N THR A 310 -2.78 -5.76 17.52
CA THR A 310 -4.20 -5.67 17.87
C THR A 310 -5.09 -5.73 16.62
N TYR A 311 -4.74 -4.98 15.57
CA TYR A 311 -5.46 -4.98 14.30
C TYR A 311 -5.45 -6.37 13.64
N LEU A 312 -4.27 -6.98 13.50
CA LEU A 312 -4.10 -8.29 12.87
C LEU A 312 -4.80 -9.41 13.68
N THR A 313 -4.78 -9.34 15.01
CA THR A 313 -5.46 -10.31 15.89
C THR A 313 -6.98 -10.20 15.81
N LYS A 314 -7.53 -8.97 15.82
CA LYS A 314 -8.98 -8.75 15.68
C LYS A 314 -9.50 -9.31 14.35
N ARG A 315 -8.75 -9.12 13.27
CA ARG A 315 -9.09 -9.66 11.94
C ARG A 315 -9.09 -11.19 11.93
N THR A 316 -8.18 -11.82 12.67
CA THR A 316 -8.13 -13.28 12.82
C THR A 316 -9.41 -13.84 13.44
N LYS A 317 -9.97 -13.17 14.47
CA LYS A 317 -11.22 -13.59 15.12
C LYS A 317 -12.45 -13.43 14.21
N GLY A 318 -12.40 -12.52 13.24
CA GLY A 318 -13.44 -12.35 12.23
C GLY A 318 -13.40 -13.37 11.09
N LEU A 319 -12.29 -14.09 10.93
CA LEU A 319 -12.04 -15.07 9.86
C LEU A 319 -12.25 -16.54 10.28
N SER A 320 -12.87 -16.82 11.43
CA SER A 320 -13.10 -18.21 11.88
C SER A 320 -13.89 -19.05 10.86
N PRO A 321 -13.57 -20.36 10.67
CA PRO A 321 -14.00 -21.15 9.50
C PRO A 321 -15.47 -21.59 9.49
N GLY A 322 -16.32 -21.07 10.39
CA GLY A 322 -17.67 -21.58 10.62
C GLY A 322 -18.80 -20.87 9.88
N LYS A 323 -18.51 -19.94 8.95
CA LYS A 323 -19.54 -19.16 8.24
C LYS A 323 -19.66 -19.41 6.73
N LEU A 324 -18.93 -20.39 6.20
CA LEU A 324 -19.10 -20.91 4.84
C LEU A 324 -19.81 -22.26 4.85
N SER A 325 -21.03 -22.29 5.38
CA SER A 325 -22.03 -23.31 5.00
C SER A 325 -23.39 -22.85 5.52
N GLY A 326 -24.33 -22.61 4.60
CA GLY A 326 -25.67 -22.16 4.94
C GLY A 326 -26.36 -21.47 3.78
N THR A 327 -26.81 -22.26 2.82
CA THR A 327 -27.86 -21.88 1.87
C THR A 327 -29.11 -21.51 2.68
N GLN A 328 -29.43 -20.22 2.83
CA GLN A 328 -30.78 -19.79 3.21
C GLN A 328 -31.16 -18.49 2.51
N ALA A 329 -32.42 -18.50 2.11
CA ALA A 329 -33.08 -17.62 1.18
C ALA A 329 -33.17 -16.17 1.61
N ILE A 330 -33.41 -15.35 0.59
CA ILE A 330 -33.68 -13.92 0.60
C ILE A 330 -34.77 -13.58 1.62
N SER A 331 -34.45 -12.66 2.53
CA SER A 331 -35.42 -11.74 3.13
C SER A 331 -34.76 -10.37 3.28
N GLU A 332 -35.30 -9.39 2.57
CA GLU A 332 -34.89 -8.00 2.61
C GLU A 332 -35.00 -7.42 4.02
N SER A 333 -33.97 -6.69 4.44
CA SER A 333 -34.01 -5.81 5.60
C SER A 333 -32.99 -4.69 5.39
N HIS A 334 -33.51 -3.48 5.30
CA HIS A 334 -32.79 -2.23 5.07
C HIS A 334 -31.72 -1.96 6.14
N GLY A 335 -30.58 -1.45 5.68
CA GLY A 335 -29.74 -0.51 6.43
C GLY A 335 -28.83 -1.10 7.50
N SER A 336 -27.58 -1.39 7.14
CA SER A 336 -26.47 -1.31 8.10
C SER A 336 -25.15 -1.03 7.39
N HIS A 337 -24.66 0.20 7.51
CA HIS A 337 -23.31 0.58 7.14
C HIS A 337 -22.28 -0.34 7.84
N PRO A 338 -21.18 -0.74 7.17
CA PRO A 338 -20.13 -1.50 7.83
C PRO A 338 -19.55 -0.68 8.99
N LYS A 339 -19.59 -1.26 10.18
CA LYS A 339 -19.13 -0.67 11.45
C LYS A 339 -17.74 -0.06 11.28
N THR A 340 -17.68 1.26 11.40
CA THR A 340 -16.46 2.05 11.54
C THR A 340 -15.64 1.47 12.71
N LEU A 341 -14.42 1.05 12.43
CA LEU A 341 -13.46 0.66 13.46
C LEU A 341 -13.16 1.90 14.33
N HIS A 342 -13.78 1.97 15.51
CA HIS A 342 -13.49 3.01 16.49
C HIS A 342 -12.10 2.77 17.08
N PHE A 343 -11.10 3.50 16.58
CA PHE A 343 -9.80 3.63 17.20
C PHE A 343 -9.89 4.80 18.19
N THR A 344 -9.84 4.51 19.49
CA THR A 344 -9.77 5.55 20.53
C THR A 344 -8.51 6.37 20.30
N GLY A 345 -8.70 7.63 19.90
CA GLY A 345 -7.63 8.59 19.66
C GLY A 345 -6.83 8.86 20.92
N ILE A 346 -5.52 9.03 20.75
CA ILE A 346 -4.61 9.51 21.80
C ILE A 346 -4.51 11.03 21.62
N CYS A 347 -5.37 11.75 22.33
CA CYS A 347 -5.08 13.05 22.90
C CYS A 347 -5.41 12.93 24.40
N ASP A 348 -4.61 13.58 25.24
CA ASP A 348 -4.72 13.67 26.70
C ASP A 348 -4.06 12.55 27.52
N LEU A 349 -2.73 12.62 27.60
CA LEU A 349 -2.04 12.40 28.88
C LEU A 349 -1.01 13.54 29.03
N HIS A 350 -1.37 14.51 29.87
CA HIS A 350 -0.47 15.48 30.48
C HIS A 350 0.50 14.78 31.44
#